data_AF-A0A5J9UDB8-F1
#
_entry.id   AF-A0A5J9UDB8-F1
#
_cell.length_a   1.000
_cell.length_b   1.000
_cell.length_c   1.000
_cell.angle_alpha   90.00
_cell.angle_beta   90.00
_cell.angle_gamma   90.00
#
_symmetry.space_group_name_H-M   'P 1'
#
loop_
_entity.id
_entity.type
_entity.pdbx_description
1 polymer ?
#
loop_
_entity_poly.entity_id
_entity_poly.type
_entity_poly.pdbx_seq_one_letter_code
_entity_poly.pdbx_strand_id
1 'polypeptide(L)'
;MEATTLPVLLLFAFLLTGRRCCGFSVEFIHRDSPRSPFHDPALSPHERMLAAARRSLDSIGGAGDAAPPPSVDGGGAMSEIVTRSFEYLMSVRLGTPPTQVLAIADTGSDLVWVGCRNDSGGAAAA
;
A
#
# COMPACT_ATOMS: atom_id res chain seq x y z
N MET A 1 -26.47 16.72 -40.51
CA MET A 1 -26.55 15.70 -39.44
C MET A 1 -25.31 14.85 -39.61
N GLU A 2 -24.32 15.18 -38.80
CA GLU A 2 -22.90 15.01 -39.06
C GLU A 2 -22.47 13.54 -38.95
N ALA A 3 -21.86 13.01 -40.02
CA ALA A 3 -21.35 11.63 -40.12
C ALA A 3 -20.29 11.26 -39.05
N THR A 4 -19.83 12.23 -38.27
CA THR A 4 -18.87 12.09 -37.17
C THR A 4 -19.50 11.71 -35.83
N THR A 5 -20.82 11.89 -35.68
CA THR A 5 -21.51 11.61 -34.40
C THR A 5 -21.58 10.13 -34.09
N LEU A 6 -21.84 9.30 -35.10
CA LEU A 6 -22.02 7.85 -34.97
C LEU A 6 -20.74 7.09 -34.53
N PRO A 7 -19.54 7.33 -35.11
CA PRO A 7 -18.32 6.69 -34.64
C PRO A 7 -17.91 7.17 -33.24
N VAL A 8 -18.18 8.42 -32.89
CA VAL A 8 -17.93 8.95 -31.53
C VAL A 8 -18.86 8.28 -30.52
N LEU A 9 -20.13 8.08 -30.86
CA LEU A 9 -21.11 7.38 -30.03
C LEU A 9 -20.74 5.90 -29.85
N LEU A 10 -20.27 5.24 -30.90
CA LEU A 10 -19.78 3.86 -30.85
C LEU A 10 -18.52 3.73 -29.99
N LEU A 11 -17.56 4.65 -30.11
CA LEU A 11 -16.37 4.68 -29.26
C LEU A 11 -16.75 4.90 -27.79
N PHE A 12 -17.68 5.82 -27.52
CA PHE A 12 -18.17 6.11 -26.17
C PHE A 12 -18.91 4.89 -25.57
N ALA A 13 -19.73 4.20 -26.37
CA ALA A 13 -20.39 2.98 -25.96
C ALA A 13 -19.40 1.85 -25.66
N PHE A 14 -18.32 1.71 -26.45
CA PHE A 14 -17.26 0.72 -26.24
C PHE A 14 -16.45 0.99 -24.95
N LEU A 15 -16.21 2.27 -24.63
CA LEU A 15 -15.59 2.68 -23.37
C LEU A 15 -16.49 2.39 -22.17
N LEU A 16 -17.81 2.52 -22.32
CA LEU A 16 -18.80 2.24 -21.26
C LEU A 16 -19.01 0.73 -21.01
N THR A 17 -18.92 -0.11 -22.05
CA THR A 17 -19.01 -1.58 -21.92
C THR A 17 -17.72 -2.23 -21.41
N GLY A 18 -16.59 -1.50 -21.43
CA GLY A 18 -15.30 -1.93 -20.90
C GLY A 18 -15.16 -1.92 -19.36
N ARG A 19 -16.25 -1.74 -18.60
CA ARG A 19 -16.21 -1.89 -17.13
C ARG A 19 -16.09 -3.37 -16.78
N ARG A 20 -14.86 -3.78 -16.45
CA ARG A 20 -14.58 -5.07 -15.80
C ARG A 20 -15.43 -5.18 -14.53
N CYS A 21 -16.52 -5.92 -14.60
CA CYS A 21 -17.40 -6.22 -13.46
C CYS A 21 -16.71 -7.07 -12.38
N CYS A 22 -15.50 -7.56 -12.64
CA CYS A 22 -14.76 -8.48 -11.78
C CYS A 22 -13.41 -7.89 -11.32
N GLY A 23 -13.38 -6.59 -11.01
CA GLY A 23 -12.21 -5.95 -10.40
C GLY A 23 -12.21 -6.07 -8.88
N PHE A 24 -11.03 -6.05 -8.28
CA PHE A 24 -10.86 -5.82 -6.85
C PHE A 24 -10.50 -4.36 -6.62
N SER A 25 -11.07 -3.74 -5.59
CA SER A 25 -10.72 -2.39 -5.14
C SER A 25 -10.56 -2.43 -3.64
N VAL A 26 -9.49 -1.80 -3.16
CA VAL A 26 -9.20 -1.66 -1.75
C VAL A 26 -8.74 -0.25 -1.49
N GLU A 27 -9.05 0.24 -0.31
CA GLU A 27 -8.59 1.54 0.14
C GLU A 27 -7.23 1.42 0.82
N PHE A 28 -6.31 2.30 0.44
CA PHE A 28 -5.07 2.50 1.16
C PHE A 28 -5.28 3.48 2.30
N ILE A 29 -5.02 3.01 3.52
CA ILE A 29 -5.14 3.77 4.76
C ILE A 29 -3.72 4.18 5.17
N HIS A 30 -3.43 5.47 5.05
CA HIS A 30 -2.16 6.03 5.53
C HIS A 30 -2.01 5.83 7.04
N ARG A 31 -0.80 5.48 7.51
CA ARG A 31 -0.51 5.17 8.93
C ARG A 31 -0.97 6.24 9.94
N ASP A 32 -0.86 7.52 9.57
CA ASP A 32 -1.25 8.67 10.41
C ASP A 32 -2.72 9.09 10.22
N SER A 33 -3.47 8.42 9.34
CA SER A 33 -4.90 8.72 9.17
C SER A 33 -5.66 8.36 10.45
N PRO A 34 -6.67 9.14 10.90
CA PRO A 34 -7.54 8.75 12.02
C PRO A 34 -8.23 7.38 11.86
N ARG A 35 -8.26 6.84 10.65
CA ARG A 35 -8.77 5.49 10.36
C ARG A 35 -7.77 4.36 10.58
N SER A 36 -6.48 4.69 10.68
CA SER A 36 -5.43 3.72 10.99
C SER A 36 -5.51 3.39 12.48
N PRO A 37 -5.42 2.12 12.90
CA PRO A 37 -5.34 1.78 14.32
C PRO A 37 -4.01 2.21 14.96
N PHE A 38 -3.05 2.68 14.16
CA PHE A 38 -1.74 3.16 14.60
C PHE A 38 -1.62 4.68 14.61
N HIS A 39 -2.72 5.42 14.39
CA HIS A 39 -2.67 6.87 14.45
C HIS A 39 -2.49 7.36 15.89
N ASP A 40 -1.81 8.48 16.03
CA ASP A 40 -1.74 9.19 17.31
C ASP A 40 -2.96 10.12 17.44
N PRO A 41 -3.89 9.86 18.38
CA PRO A 41 -5.08 10.68 18.56
C PRO A 41 -4.77 12.06 19.17
N ALA A 42 -3.59 12.26 19.75
CA ALA A 42 -3.18 13.54 20.33
C ALA A 42 -2.79 14.57 19.27
N LEU A 43 -2.46 14.14 18.05
CA LEU A 43 -2.02 15.03 16.98
C LEU A 43 -3.19 15.68 16.25
N SER A 44 -3.10 17.00 16.08
CA SER A 44 -4.00 17.75 15.19
C SER A 44 -3.84 17.33 13.72
N PRO A 45 -4.82 17.60 12.84
CA PRO A 45 -4.70 17.29 11.42
C PRO A 45 -3.43 17.85 10.75
N HIS A 46 -3.04 19.07 11.14
CA HIS A 46 -1.82 19.70 10.64
C HIS A 46 -0.55 18.97 11.10
N GLU A 47 -0.46 18.62 12.38
CA GLU A 47 0.70 17.91 12.92
C GLU A 47 0.85 16.52 12.30
N ARG A 48 -0.24 15.82 12.00
CA ARG A 48 -0.21 14.54 11.28
C ARG A 48 0.37 14.70 9.87
N MET A 49 -0.03 15.74 9.14
CA MET A 49 0.52 16.03 7.82
C MET A 49 2.02 16.40 7.91
N LEU A 50 2.41 17.19 8.91
CA LEU A 50 3.80 17.56 9.13
C LEU A 50 4.66 16.33 9.50
N ALA A 51 4.14 15.42 10.32
CA ALA A 51 4.82 14.18 10.66
C ALA A 51 5.05 13.29 9.42
N ALA A 52 4.04 13.16 8.55
CA ALA A 52 4.16 12.45 7.28
C ALA A 52 5.21 13.09 6.33
N ALA A 53 5.20 14.42 6.21
CA ALA A 53 6.17 15.15 5.41
C ALA A 53 7.61 14.96 5.92
N ARG A 54 7.83 15.08 7.24
CA ARG A 54 9.15 14.86 7.86
C ARG A 54 9.68 13.46 7.58
N ARG A 55 8.89 12.42 7.81
CA ARG A 55 9.29 11.03 7.51
C ARG A 55 9.65 10.82 6.04
N SER A 56 8.90 11.45 5.14
CA SER A 56 9.16 11.37 3.70
C SER A 56 10.51 11.99 3.34
N LEU A 57 10.86 13.12 3.96
CA LEU A 57 12.16 13.77 3.79
C LEU A 57 13.31 12.97 4.43
N ASP A 58 13.09 12.38 5.61
CA ASP A 58 14.06 11.47 6.26
C ASP A 58 14.30 10.19 5.43
N SER A 59 13.35 9.84 4.55
CA SER A 59 13.54 8.77 3.56
C SER A 59 14.56 9.11 2.48
N ILE A 60 14.66 10.38 2.12
CA ILE A 60 15.60 10.87 1.12
C ILE A 60 16.97 11.13 1.78
N GLY A 61 16.98 11.62 3.03
CA GLY A 61 18.20 11.91 3.77
C GLY A 61 19.11 10.69 4.00
N GLY A 62 18.53 9.49 4.16
CA GLY A 62 19.31 8.24 4.29
C GLY A 62 19.94 7.74 2.99
N ALA A 63 19.62 8.34 1.84
CA ALA A 63 20.31 8.09 0.56
C ALA A 63 21.45 9.09 0.31
N GLY A 64 21.64 10.06 1.23
CA GLY A 64 22.58 11.16 1.11
C GLY A 64 23.93 10.94 1.79
N ASP A 65 24.09 9.89 2.60
CA ASP A 65 25.42 9.41 2.96
C ASP A 65 26.00 8.75 1.72
N ALA A 66 26.73 9.57 0.96
CA ALA A 66 27.42 9.17 -0.24
C ALA A 66 28.11 7.83 0.00
N ALA A 67 27.68 6.82 -0.76
CA ALA A 67 28.33 5.52 -0.75
C ALA A 67 29.85 5.76 -0.80
N PRO A 68 30.64 5.18 0.13
CA PRO A 68 32.08 5.31 0.05
C PRO A 68 32.52 4.91 -1.37
N PRO A 69 33.48 5.62 -1.96
CA PRO A 69 33.93 5.33 -3.32
C PRO A 69 34.21 3.83 -3.44
N PRO A 70 33.81 3.18 -4.56
CA PRO A 70 33.95 1.74 -4.69
C PRO A 70 35.40 1.36 -4.40
N SER A 71 35.63 0.63 -3.31
CA SER A 71 36.93 0.04 -3.05
C SER A 71 37.15 -1.01 -4.14
N VAL A 72 38.17 -0.76 -4.98
CA VAL A 72 38.53 -1.59 -6.15
C VAL A 72 39.06 -2.98 -5.75
N ASP A 73 39.02 -3.36 -4.48
CA ASP A 73 39.48 -4.64 -3.99
C ASP A 73 38.35 -5.68 -3.96
N GLY A 74 37.93 -6.16 -5.13
CA GLY A 74 37.28 -7.48 -5.34
C GLY A 74 36.05 -7.89 -4.51
N GLY A 75 35.58 -7.05 -3.60
CA GLY A 75 34.47 -7.27 -2.69
C GLY A 75 33.19 -6.82 -3.36
N GLY A 76 32.21 -7.73 -3.45
CA GLY A 76 30.93 -7.47 -4.10
C GLY A 76 30.22 -6.21 -3.58
N ALA A 77 29.27 -5.70 -4.37
CA ALA A 77 28.44 -4.58 -3.97
C ALA A 77 27.73 -4.90 -2.64
N MET A 78 28.01 -4.09 -1.62
CA MET A 78 27.33 -4.15 -0.32
C MET A 78 26.35 -2.99 -0.24
N SER A 79 25.10 -3.30 0.10
CA SER A 79 24.07 -2.31 0.36
C SER A 79 23.64 -2.42 1.82
N GLU A 80 23.65 -1.32 2.54
CA GLU A 80 23.13 -1.30 3.91
C GLU A 80 21.62 -1.54 3.90
N ILE A 81 21.15 -2.43 4.79
CA ILE A 81 19.72 -2.67 4.98
C ILE A 81 19.23 -1.74 6.11
N VAL A 82 18.57 -0.66 5.72
CA VAL A 82 17.90 0.24 6.66
C VAL A 82 16.44 -0.18 6.82
N THR A 83 16.10 -0.74 7.98
CA THR A 83 14.71 -1.14 8.26
C THR A 83 13.83 0.08 8.51
N ARG A 84 12.70 0.17 7.79
CA ARG A 84 11.65 1.16 8.04
C ARG A 84 10.34 0.46 8.39
N SER A 85 9.45 1.20 9.04
CA SER A 85 8.09 0.71 9.31
C SER A 85 7.23 0.78 8.03
N PHE A 86 5.93 0.50 8.15
CA PHE A 86 4.97 0.60 7.04
C PHE A 86 4.48 2.04 6.83
N GLU A 87 3.93 2.32 5.65
CA GLU A 87 3.28 3.61 5.35
C GLU A 87 1.78 3.48 5.06
N TYR A 88 1.38 2.45 4.32
CA TYR A 88 -0.02 2.21 3.96
C TYR A 88 -0.51 0.84 4.41
N LEU A 89 -1.71 0.84 4.97
CA LEU A 89 -2.46 -0.34 5.35
C LEU A 89 -3.62 -0.56 4.37
N MET A 90 -4.07 -1.81 4.29
CA MET A 90 -5.25 -2.20 3.55
C MET A 90 -6.08 -3.17 4.38
N SER A 91 -7.40 -3.06 4.29
CA SER A 91 -8.34 -3.98 4.94
C SER A 91 -8.94 -4.92 3.90
N VAL A 92 -8.67 -6.21 4.02
CA VAL A 92 -9.15 -7.26 3.11
C VAL A 92 -9.97 -8.31 3.87
N ARG A 93 -10.86 -9.02 3.18
CA ARG A 93 -11.60 -10.15 3.77
C ARG A 93 -11.15 -11.45 3.13
N LEU A 94 -10.74 -12.42 3.94
CA LEU A 94 -10.18 -13.70 3.50
C LEU A 94 -11.04 -14.88 3.97
N GLY A 95 -11.12 -15.92 3.15
CA GLY A 95 -11.79 -17.18 3.48
C GLY A 95 -13.31 -17.16 3.35
N THR A 96 -13.91 -18.31 3.67
CA THR A 96 -15.36 -18.52 3.74
C THR A 96 -15.64 -19.30 5.04
N PRO A 97 -16.31 -18.71 6.04
CA PRO A 97 -16.86 -17.35 6.05
C PRO A 97 -15.76 -16.27 6.01
N PRO A 98 -16.05 -15.07 5.46
CA PRO A 98 -15.05 -14.02 5.30
C PRO A 98 -14.58 -13.47 6.65
N THR A 99 -13.27 -13.48 6.88
CA THR A 99 -12.61 -12.89 8.05
C THR A 99 -11.85 -11.63 7.64
N GLN A 100 -12.04 -10.53 8.35
CA GLN A 100 -11.33 -9.27 8.07
C GLN A 100 -9.87 -9.35 8.54
N VAL A 101 -8.94 -8.96 7.67
CA VAL A 101 -7.51 -8.90 7.93
C VAL A 101 -6.99 -7.51 7.56
N LEU A 102 -6.22 -6.92 8.47
CA LEU A 102 -5.47 -5.69 8.22
C LEU A 102 -4.06 -6.06 7.76
N ALA A 103 -3.67 -5.62 6.57
CA ALA A 103 -2.39 -5.95 5.95
C ALA A 103 -1.63 -4.68 5.56
N ILE A 104 -0.31 -4.82 5.38
CA ILE A 104 0.56 -3.76 4.83
C ILE A 104 0.55 -3.89 3.30
N ALA A 105 0.44 -2.76 2.61
CA ALA A 105 0.63 -2.71 1.16
C ALA A 105 2.13 -2.69 0.83
N ASP A 106 2.70 -3.87 0.58
CA ASP A 106 4.11 -4.03 0.16
C ASP A 106 4.19 -4.15 -1.37
N THR A 107 4.80 -3.16 -2.03
CA THR A 107 5.03 -3.17 -3.49
C THR A 107 6.42 -3.70 -3.86
N GLY A 108 7.24 -4.06 -2.87
CA GLY A 108 8.61 -4.54 -3.05
C GLY A 108 8.73 -6.05 -3.23
N SER A 109 7.62 -6.79 -3.19
CA SER A 109 7.60 -8.25 -3.31
C SER A 109 6.37 -8.76 -4.07
N ASP A 110 6.42 -10.03 -4.48
CA ASP A 110 5.29 -10.78 -5.06
C ASP A 110 4.59 -11.69 -4.03
N LEU A 111 4.98 -11.60 -2.76
CA LEU A 111 4.50 -12.44 -1.67
C LEU A 111 3.29 -11.82 -0.98
N VAL A 112 2.29 -12.66 -0.70
CA VAL A 112 1.16 -12.33 0.18
C VAL A 112 1.20 -13.28 1.37
N TRP A 113 1.28 -12.74 2.58
CA TRP A 113 1.29 -13.52 3.80
C TRP A 113 0.42 -12.86 4.87
N VAL A 114 -0.18 -13.69 5.72
CA VAL A 114 -0.95 -13.27 6.88
C VAL A 114 -0.53 -14.13 8.07
N GLY A 115 -0.51 -13.55 9.26
CA GLY A 115 -0.24 -14.31 10.48
C GLY A 115 -1.40 -15.26 10.79
N CYS A 116 -1.13 -16.56 10.87
CA CYS A 116 -2.10 -17.53 11.36
C CYS A 116 -2.03 -17.60 12.89
N ARG A 117 -3.19 -17.64 13.56
CA ARG A 117 -3.25 -18.08 14.95
C ARG A 117 -3.71 -19.53 15.00
N ASN A 118 -2.95 -20.37 15.68
CA ASN A 118 -3.23 -21.80 15.78
C ASN A 118 -4.29 -22.02 16.86
N ASP A 119 -5.53 -21.63 16.58
CA ASP A 119 -6.66 -21.82 17.49
C ASP A 119 -7.08 -23.30 17.42
N SER A 120 -6.38 -24.14 18.17
CA SER A 120 -6.65 -25.59 18.31
C SER A 120 -7.93 -25.91 19.08
N GLY A 121 -8.95 -25.04 19.05
CA GLY A 121 -10.20 -25.28 19.74
C GLY A 121 -11.30 -24.28 19.41
N GLY A 122 -12.24 -24.72 18.58
CA GLY A 122 -13.64 -24.28 18.64
C GLY A 122 -13.97 -23.01 17.86
N ALA A 123 -14.92 -23.17 16.94
CA ALA A 123 -15.56 -22.12 16.17
C ALA A 123 -15.98 -20.92 17.05
N ALA A 124 -15.67 -19.71 16.59
CA ALA A 124 -16.40 -18.51 16.99
C ALA A 124 -17.18 -18.00 15.77
N ALA A 125 -18.40 -18.54 15.63
CA ALA A 125 -19.48 -17.90 14.91
C ALA A 125 -20.26 -17.02 15.89
N ALA A 126 -20.42 -15.74 15.57
CA ALA A 126 -21.61 -14.90 15.77
C ALA A 126 -21.27 -13.46 15.35
#